data_AF-X1HX34-F1
#
_entry.id   AF-X1HX34-F1
#
_cell.length_a   1.000
_cell.length_b   1.000
_cell.length_c   1.000
_cell.angle_alpha   90.00
_cell.angle_beta   90.00
_cell.angle_gamma   90.00
#
_symmetry.space_group_name_H-M   'P 1'
#
loop_
_entity.id
_entity.type
_entity.pdbx_description
1 polymer ?
#
loop_
_entity_poly.entity_id
_entity_poly.type
_entity_poly.pdbx_seq_one_letter_code
_entity_poly.pdbx_strand_id
1 'polypeptide(L)'
;ASLVMDAFTAYPELNGVYVHGGGCTGAVEGLRSIGRLVLHGDPDHVYVVTNDCDSLLAKLLDDGLIDGFGSHGSWDLVDTATKLMFTYVILGEPVAPNVFIPITVVTADNIGTARQLGGPAGYPWWMPADYDLWPVLDAWNYPIYDLEYNLIQVKTPTKA
;
A
#
# COMPACT_ATOMS: atom_id res chain seq x y z
N ALA A 1 -8.91 -17.42 6.19
CA ALA A 1 -9.68 -18.37 5.39
C ALA A 1 -10.93 -18.85 6.12
N SER A 2 -10.82 -19.60 7.23
CA SER A 2 -11.99 -20.18 7.92
C SER A 2 -13.08 -19.18 8.28
N LEU A 3 -12.74 -18.03 8.88
CA LEU A 3 -13.74 -17.01 9.26
C LEU A 3 -14.57 -16.49 8.08
N VAL A 4 -13.95 -16.30 6.91
CA VAL A 4 -14.67 -15.84 5.71
C VAL A 4 -15.56 -16.94 5.17
N MET A 5 -15.08 -18.18 5.12
CA MET A 5 -15.90 -19.31 4.71
C MET A 5 -17.10 -19.51 5.63
N ASP A 6 -16.88 -19.48 6.95
CA ASP A 6 -17.93 -19.65 7.95
C ASP A 6 -18.98 -18.53 7.83
N ALA A 7 -18.55 -17.27 7.70
CA ALA A 7 -19.45 -16.13 7.56
C ALA A 7 -20.29 -16.21 6.28
N PHE A 8 -19.67 -16.44 5.12
CA PHE A 8 -20.38 -16.47 3.83
C PHE A 8 -21.21 -17.75 3.62
N THR A 9 -20.89 -18.83 4.34
CA THR A 9 -21.74 -20.04 4.36
C THR A 9 -22.96 -19.85 5.26
N ALA A 10 -22.79 -19.20 6.42
CA ALA A 10 -23.87 -18.92 7.35
C ALA A 10 -24.81 -17.79 6.87
N TYR A 11 -24.26 -16.82 6.13
CA TYR A 11 -24.93 -15.62 5.66
C TYR A 11 -24.67 -15.46 4.15
N PRO A 12 -25.34 -16.24 3.28
CA PRO A 12 -25.09 -16.23 1.85
C PRO A 12 -25.38 -14.88 1.18
N GLU A 13 -26.21 -14.03 1.80
CA GLU A 13 -26.55 -12.68 1.37
C GLU A 13 -25.42 -11.65 1.52
N LEU A 14 -24.34 -11.99 2.23
CA LEU A 14 -23.18 -11.12 2.34
C LEU A 14 -22.58 -10.87 0.95
N ASN A 15 -22.31 -9.60 0.67
CA ASN A 15 -21.80 -9.13 -0.62
C ASN A 15 -20.53 -8.29 -0.48
N GLY A 16 -19.91 -8.27 0.70
CA GLY A 16 -18.68 -7.51 0.91
C GLY A 16 -17.83 -8.03 2.07
N VAL A 17 -16.52 -7.84 1.95
CA VAL A 17 -15.54 -8.11 3.00
C VAL A 17 -14.49 -7.02 3.01
N TYR A 18 -14.24 -6.48 4.20
CA TYR A 18 -13.12 -5.58 4.44
C TYR A 18 -12.10 -6.24 5.36
N VAL A 19 -10.82 -6.19 4.98
CA VAL A 19 -9.73 -6.73 5.79
C VAL A 19 -8.81 -5.60 6.24
N HIS A 20 -8.77 -5.32 7.54
CA HIS A 20 -8.00 -4.22 8.12
C HIS A 20 -6.47 -4.41 8.12
N GLY A 21 -5.98 -5.64 8.15
CA GLY A 21 -4.54 -5.91 8.10
C GLY A 21 -4.19 -7.36 8.43
N GLY A 22 -3.07 -7.84 7.89
CA GLY A 22 -2.49 -9.14 8.27
C GLY A 22 -3.31 -10.39 7.94
N GLY A 23 -4.20 -10.35 6.94
CA GLY A 23 -5.06 -11.50 6.60
C GLY A 23 -5.73 -11.46 5.24
N CYS A 24 -5.29 -10.56 4.36
CA CYS A 24 -5.95 -10.21 3.10
C CYS A 24 -6.00 -11.39 2.12
N THR A 25 -4.88 -12.09 1.94
CA THR A 25 -4.81 -13.33 1.16
C THR A 25 -5.71 -14.43 1.76
N GLY A 26 -5.81 -14.48 3.08
CA GLY A 26 -6.68 -15.41 3.78
C GLY A 26 -8.17 -15.17 3.53
N ALA A 27 -8.59 -13.94 3.25
CA ALA A 27 -9.98 -13.64 2.90
C ALA A 27 -10.29 -14.05 1.45
N VAL A 28 -9.40 -13.69 0.52
CA VAL A 28 -9.48 -14.09 -0.89
C VAL A 28 -9.56 -15.61 -1.03
N GLU A 29 -8.65 -16.34 -0.38
CA GLU A 29 -8.65 -17.81 -0.46
C GLU A 29 -9.87 -18.44 0.20
N GLY A 30 -10.43 -17.79 1.23
CA GLY A 30 -11.71 -18.19 1.81
C GLY A 30 -12.85 -18.11 0.79
N LEU A 31 -13.00 -16.95 0.13
CA LEU A 31 -14.00 -16.76 -0.92
C LEU A 31 -13.79 -17.71 -2.10
N ARG A 32 -12.54 -17.90 -2.54
CA ARG A 32 -12.16 -18.84 -3.62
C ARG A 32 -12.59 -20.26 -3.29
N SER A 33 -12.35 -20.70 -2.06
CA SER A 33 -12.64 -22.08 -1.60
C SER A 33 -14.13 -22.42 -1.59
N ILE A 34 -15.00 -21.41 -1.44
CA ILE A 34 -16.46 -21.58 -1.45
C ILE A 34 -17.10 -21.12 -2.78
N GLY A 35 -16.30 -20.83 -3.81
CA GLY A 35 -16.79 -20.40 -5.12
C GLY A 35 -17.42 -19.00 -5.13
N ARG A 36 -17.08 -18.14 -4.16
CA ARG A 36 -17.61 -16.76 -4.03
C ARG A 36 -16.60 -15.67 -4.45
N LEU A 37 -15.41 -16.06 -4.91
CA LEU A 37 -14.46 -15.14 -5.53
C LEU A 37 -14.71 -15.13 -7.05
N VAL A 38 -15.52 -14.18 -7.51
CA VAL A 38 -15.89 -14.02 -8.92
C VAL A 38 -15.52 -12.63 -9.41
N LEU A 39 -15.49 -12.45 -10.74
CA LEU A 39 -15.03 -11.20 -11.37
C LEU A 39 -15.97 -10.03 -11.10
N HIS A 40 -15.41 -8.82 -11.09
CA HIS A 40 -16.14 -7.58 -11.06
C HIS A 40 -17.14 -7.52 -12.22
N GLY A 41 -18.38 -7.12 -11.93
CA GLY A 41 -19.50 -7.09 -12.89
C GLY A 41 -20.35 -8.37 -12.91
N ASP A 42 -19.90 -9.46 -12.29
CA ASP A 42 -20.75 -10.62 -12.00
C ASP A 42 -21.81 -10.25 -10.94
N PRO A 43 -23.09 -10.63 -11.09
CA PRO A 43 -24.12 -10.35 -10.08
C PRO A 43 -23.83 -10.97 -8.70
N ASP A 44 -23.03 -12.03 -8.64
CA ASP A 44 -22.63 -12.70 -7.39
C ASP A 44 -21.28 -12.18 -6.85
N HIS A 45 -20.74 -11.11 -7.45
CA HIS A 45 -19.50 -10.48 -7.01
C HIS A 45 -19.58 -10.00 -5.57
N VAL A 46 -18.59 -10.41 -4.78
CA VAL A 46 -18.38 -9.95 -3.41
C VAL A 46 -17.37 -8.81 -3.46
N TYR A 47 -17.74 -7.65 -2.94
CA TYR A 47 -16.82 -6.52 -2.83
C TYR A 47 -15.68 -6.85 -1.86
N VAL A 48 -14.46 -6.88 -2.34
CA VAL A 48 -13.26 -7.17 -1.53
C VAL A 48 -12.39 -5.93 -1.47
N VAL A 49 -12.28 -5.35 -0.28
CA VAL A 49 -11.39 -4.22 -0.01
C VAL A 49 -10.45 -4.56 1.13
N THR A 50 -9.17 -4.22 0.98
CA THR A 50 -8.18 -4.49 2.03
C THR A 50 -7.44 -3.24 2.44
N ASN A 51 -6.82 -3.28 3.61
CA ASN A 51 -5.70 -2.43 3.92
C ASN A 51 -4.42 -3.24 3.79
N ASP A 52 -3.37 -2.58 3.32
CA ASP A 52 -2.15 -3.16 2.77
C ASP A 52 -2.36 -3.96 1.48
N CYS A 53 -1.24 -4.13 0.77
CA CYS A 53 -1.17 -4.86 -0.48
C CYS A 53 0.12 -5.68 -0.55
N ASP A 54 0.01 -6.89 -1.07
CA ASP A 54 1.13 -7.68 -1.55
C ASP A 54 1.00 -7.90 -3.07
N SER A 55 2.01 -8.51 -3.68
CA SER A 55 2.00 -8.78 -5.12
C SER A 55 0.80 -9.63 -5.57
N LEU A 56 0.27 -10.48 -4.70
CA LEU A 56 -0.90 -11.30 -5.02
C LEU A 56 -2.16 -10.43 -5.08
N LEU A 57 -2.39 -9.55 -4.11
CA LEU A 57 -3.53 -8.65 -4.11
C LEU A 57 -3.47 -7.65 -5.25
N ALA A 58 -2.29 -7.12 -5.58
CA ALA A 58 -2.11 -6.28 -6.76
C ALA A 58 -2.55 -7.02 -8.04
N LYS A 59 -2.13 -8.28 -8.19
CA LYS A 59 -2.57 -9.10 -9.32
C LYS A 59 -4.08 -9.37 -9.30
N LEU A 60 -4.66 -9.66 -8.14
CA LEU A 60 -6.09 -9.92 -8.03
C LEU A 60 -6.94 -8.68 -8.33
N LEU A 61 -6.42 -7.48 -8.02
CA LEU A 61 -7.06 -6.22 -8.40
C LEU A 61 -7.00 -6.02 -9.91
N ASP A 62 -5.84 -6.28 -10.53
CA ASP A 62 -5.65 -6.22 -11.99
C ASP A 62 -6.53 -7.25 -12.73
N ASP A 63 -6.67 -8.45 -12.16
CA ASP A 63 -7.56 -9.51 -12.68
C ASP A 63 -9.05 -9.22 -12.42
N GLY A 64 -9.40 -8.13 -11.71
CA GLY A 64 -10.78 -7.75 -11.40
C GLY A 64 -11.48 -8.67 -10.38
N LEU A 65 -10.72 -9.35 -9.52
CA LEU A 65 -11.24 -10.25 -8.48
C LEU A 65 -11.38 -9.58 -7.11
N ILE A 66 -10.77 -8.41 -6.91
CA ILE A 66 -10.97 -7.54 -5.75
C ILE A 66 -11.15 -6.09 -6.22
N ASP A 67 -11.68 -5.22 -5.38
CA ASP A 67 -12.10 -3.86 -5.79
C ASP A 67 -11.08 -2.78 -5.44
N GLY A 68 -10.26 -3.03 -4.43
CA GLY A 68 -9.19 -2.12 -4.09
C GLY A 68 -8.50 -2.42 -2.78
N PHE A 69 -7.49 -1.62 -2.51
CA PHE A 69 -6.79 -1.65 -1.25
C PHE A 69 -6.28 -0.27 -0.84
N GLY A 70 -6.23 -0.02 0.46
CA GLY A 70 -5.40 1.05 1.01
C GLY A 70 -3.95 0.59 1.04
N SER A 71 -3.01 1.43 0.63
CA SER A 71 -1.61 1.19 0.93
C SER A 71 -0.94 2.46 1.41
N HIS A 72 0.09 2.30 2.23
CA HIS A 72 0.96 3.38 2.68
C HIS A 72 2.15 3.60 1.73
N GLY A 73 2.33 2.74 0.72
CA GLY A 73 3.60 2.56 0.03
C GLY A 73 4.59 1.88 0.97
N SER A 74 5.03 0.67 0.62
CA SER A 74 5.92 -0.14 1.48
C SER A 74 7.21 0.58 1.86
N TRP A 75 7.65 1.53 1.03
CA TRP A 75 8.85 2.32 1.23
C TRP A 75 8.65 3.61 2.02
N ASP A 76 7.49 4.26 1.93
CA ASP A 76 7.28 5.59 2.52
C ASP A 76 7.34 5.53 4.06
N LEU A 77 6.88 4.42 4.65
CA LEU A 77 7.01 4.15 6.09
C LEU A 77 8.47 4.07 6.53
N VAL A 78 9.28 3.26 5.83
CA VAL A 78 10.69 3.04 6.18
C VAL A 78 11.54 4.27 5.89
N ASP A 79 11.35 4.91 4.74
CA ASP A 79 12.05 6.12 4.33
C ASP A 79 11.78 7.27 5.31
N THR A 80 10.52 7.51 5.65
CA THR A 80 10.14 8.53 6.64
C THR A 80 10.77 8.23 7.99
N ALA A 81 10.62 7.01 8.51
CA ALA A 81 11.19 6.63 9.80
C ALA A 81 12.71 6.79 9.84
N THR A 82 13.40 6.41 8.76
CA THR A 82 14.85 6.54 8.63
C THR A 82 15.28 8.01 8.65
N LYS A 83 14.63 8.85 7.84
CA LYS A 83 14.95 10.29 7.79
C LYS A 83 14.75 10.99 9.12
N LEU A 84 13.65 10.69 9.82
CA LEU A 84 13.38 11.24 11.15
C LEU A 84 14.44 10.80 12.16
N MET A 85 14.83 9.52 12.13
CA MET A 85 15.88 8.99 12.99
C MET A 85 17.22 9.70 12.75
N PHE A 86 17.66 9.84 11.49
CA PHE A 86 18.90 10.55 11.18
C PHE A 86 18.85 12.01 11.61
N THR A 87 17.74 12.70 11.34
CA THR A 87 17.57 14.12 11.68
C THR A 87 17.65 14.32 13.20
N TYR A 88 16.93 13.50 13.97
CA TYR A 88 16.87 13.66 15.41
C TYR A 88 18.11 13.13 16.13
N VAL A 89 18.51 11.89 15.83
CA VAL A 89 19.56 11.18 16.60
C VAL A 89 20.95 11.57 16.13
N ILE A 90 21.16 11.69 14.82
CA ILE A 90 22.50 11.91 14.25
C ILE A 90 22.80 13.41 14.11
N LEU A 91 21.84 14.19 13.65
CA LEU A 91 22.04 15.64 13.47
C LEU A 91 21.66 16.46 14.72
N GLY A 92 20.91 15.88 15.66
CA GLY A 92 20.46 16.58 16.86
C GLY A 92 19.38 17.64 16.58
N GLU A 93 18.76 17.60 15.41
CA GLU A 93 17.75 18.57 14.97
C GLU A 93 16.36 18.14 15.44
N PRO A 94 15.47 19.08 15.81
CA PRO A 94 14.12 18.74 16.22
C PRO A 94 13.32 18.14 15.06
N VAL A 95 12.47 17.16 15.37
CA VAL A 95 11.52 16.57 14.42
C VAL A 95 10.10 16.70 14.96
N ALA A 96 9.11 16.61 14.07
CA ALA A 96 7.71 16.60 14.48
C ALA A 96 7.43 15.36 15.37
N PRO A 97 6.68 15.52 16.47
CA PRO A 97 6.37 14.40 17.37
C PRO A 97 5.38 13.40 16.75
N ASN A 98 4.61 13.85 15.75
CA ASN A 98 3.68 13.02 14.99
C ASN A 98 3.92 13.27 13.50
N VAL A 99 4.08 12.20 12.74
CA VAL A 99 4.18 12.25 11.28
C VAL A 99 3.12 11.33 10.70
N PHE A 100 2.28 11.90 9.84
CA PHE A 100 1.22 11.16 9.16
C PHE A 100 1.70 10.78 7.78
N ILE A 101 1.60 9.49 7.47
CA ILE A 101 1.93 8.97 6.13
C ILE A 101 0.60 8.70 5.44
N PRO A 102 0.33 9.36 4.31
CA PRO A 102 -0.95 9.24 3.63
C PRO A 102 -1.18 7.81 3.15
N ILE A 103 -2.42 7.35 3.28
CA ILE A 103 -2.88 6.12 2.62
C ILE A 103 -3.43 6.52 1.25
N THR A 104 -2.95 5.84 0.21
CA THR A 104 -3.57 5.93 -1.11
C THR A 104 -4.55 4.79 -1.27
N VAL A 105 -5.77 5.10 -1.70
CA VAL A 105 -6.73 4.08 -2.13
C VAL A 105 -6.38 3.70 -3.56
N VAL A 106 -6.06 2.42 -3.76
CA VAL A 106 -5.72 1.85 -5.05
C VAL A 106 -6.91 1.03 -5.56
N THR A 107 -7.32 1.30 -6.78
CA THR A 107 -8.41 0.66 -7.51
C THR A 107 -7.95 0.28 -8.91
N ALA A 108 -8.78 -0.42 -9.68
CA ALA A 108 -8.49 -0.73 -11.08
C ALA A 108 -8.18 0.53 -11.92
N ASP A 109 -8.81 1.67 -11.60
CA ASP A 109 -8.62 2.93 -12.32
C ASP A 109 -7.22 3.53 -12.16
N ASN A 110 -6.53 3.21 -11.05
CA ASN A 110 -5.27 3.84 -10.72
C ASN A 110 -4.13 2.87 -10.42
N ILE A 111 -4.33 1.55 -10.42
CA ILE A 111 -3.28 0.57 -10.06
C ILE A 111 -1.96 0.73 -10.85
N GLY A 112 -2.03 1.14 -12.13
CA GLY A 112 -0.84 1.42 -12.96
C GLY A 112 -0.16 2.76 -12.71
N THR A 113 -0.76 3.64 -11.89
CA THR A 113 -0.26 5.00 -11.60
C THR A 113 -0.16 5.29 -10.11
N ALA A 114 -0.79 4.46 -9.28
CA ALA A 114 -0.76 4.56 -7.84
C ALA A 114 0.68 4.37 -7.37
N ARG A 115 1.12 5.31 -6.54
CA ARG A 115 2.52 5.50 -6.12
C ARG A 115 2.99 4.39 -5.16
N GLN A 116 2.75 3.11 -5.45
CA GLN A 116 2.70 2.11 -4.36
C GLN A 116 3.17 0.70 -4.69
N LEU A 117 3.87 0.49 -5.80
CA LEU A 117 4.35 -0.84 -6.15
C LEU A 117 5.87 -0.85 -6.34
N GLY A 118 6.64 -0.88 -5.25
CA GLY A 118 8.07 -1.24 -5.29
C GLY A 118 9.02 -0.30 -6.06
N GLY A 119 8.54 0.75 -6.72
CA GLY A 119 9.40 1.78 -7.27
C GLY A 119 10.00 2.65 -6.17
N PRO A 120 11.32 2.96 -6.20
CA PRO A 120 11.84 4.12 -5.47
C PRO A 120 10.97 5.30 -5.85
N ALA A 121 10.75 6.25 -4.95
CA ALA A 121 9.68 7.21 -5.17
C ALA A 121 9.84 8.07 -6.45
N GLY A 122 10.99 8.03 -7.14
CA GLY A 122 11.25 8.64 -8.45
C GLY A 122 10.76 7.81 -9.66
N TYR A 123 10.31 6.58 -9.42
CA TYR A 123 9.84 5.62 -10.41
C TYR A 123 8.55 4.92 -9.95
N PRO A 124 7.49 5.67 -9.61
CA PRO A 124 6.24 5.12 -9.06
C PRO A 124 5.46 4.23 -10.03
N TRP A 125 5.91 4.07 -11.28
CA TRP A 125 5.34 3.26 -12.35
C TRP A 125 6.02 1.91 -12.58
N TRP A 126 7.05 1.56 -11.79
CA TRP A 126 7.66 0.24 -11.90
C TRP A 126 6.83 -0.81 -11.17
N MET A 127 6.68 -1.97 -11.80
CA MET A 127 5.91 -3.08 -11.23
C MET A 127 6.76 -3.82 -10.17
N PRO A 128 6.13 -4.47 -9.17
CA PRO A 128 6.85 -5.36 -8.28
C PRO A 128 7.46 -6.52 -9.08
N ALA A 129 8.64 -6.98 -8.68
CA ALA A 129 9.42 -8.11 -9.22
C ALA A 129 10.50 -7.82 -10.30
N ASP A 130 10.62 -6.59 -10.79
CA ASP A 130 11.75 -6.19 -11.67
C ASP A 130 12.97 -5.68 -10.85
N TYR A 131 13.47 -6.51 -9.94
CA TYR A 131 14.51 -6.15 -8.97
C TYR A 131 15.84 -5.70 -9.59
N ASP A 132 16.14 -6.16 -10.81
CA ASP A 132 17.36 -5.80 -11.55
C ASP A 132 17.37 -4.34 -12.01
N LEU A 133 16.22 -3.64 -11.97
CA LEU A 133 16.08 -2.25 -12.39
C LEU A 133 16.09 -1.26 -11.23
N TRP A 134 16.19 -1.75 -9.99
CA TRP A 134 16.13 -0.89 -8.82
C TRP A 134 17.40 -0.04 -8.70
N PRO A 135 17.33 1.31 -8.69
CA PRO A 135 18.47 2.13 -8.38
C PRO A 135 18.86 1.90 -6.92
N VAL A 136 20.17 1.90 -6.69
CA VAL A 136 20.71 2.04 -5.34
C VAL A 136 20.15 3.33 -4.77
N LEU A 137 19.42 3.23 -3.64
CA LEU A 137 18.79 4.37 -2.97
C LEU A 137 19.86 5.39 -2.56
N ASP A 138 20.01 6.45 -3.35
CA ASP A 138 20.79 7.62 -2.95
C ASP A 138 19.83 8.58 -2.23
N ALA A 139 20.01 8.73 -0.91
CA ALA A 139 19.03 9.24 0.05
C ALA A 139 18.64 10.73 -0.08
N TRP A 140 19.01 11.41 -1.16
CA TRP A 140 19.17 12.86 -1.18
C TRP A 140 18.11 13.66 -1.96
N ASN A 141 17.20 13.01 -2.70
CA ASN A 141 16.32 13.71 -3.65
C ASN A 141 14.81 13.68 -3.32
N TYR A 142 14.41 13.39 -2.08
CA TYR A 142 12.99 13.28 -1.72
C TYR A 142 12.41 14.52 -1.02
N PRO A 143 11.34 15.15 -1.56
CA PRO A 143 10.61 16.18 -0.85
C PRO A 143 9.87 15.58 0.36
N ILE A 144 10.06 16.17 1.53
CA ILE A 144 9.32 15.86 2.77
C ILE A 144 8.31 16.98 2.98
N TYR A 145 7.10 16.68 3.49
CA TYR A 145 6.05 17.67 3.74
C TYR A 145 5.67 17.72 5.23
N ASP A 146 5.17 18.87 5.70
CA ASP A 146 4.61 19.04 7.05
C ASP A 146 3.11 18.70 7.13
N LEU A 147 2.49 18.92 8.31
CA LEU A 147 1.07 18.66 8.58
C LEU A 147 0.10 19.50 7.74
N GLU A 148 0.58 20.57 7.12
CA GLU A 148 -0.19 21.48 6.27
C GLU A 148 0.15 21.30 4.78
N TYR A 149 0.89 20.25 4.43
CA TYR A 149 1.40 19.97 3.08
C TYR A 149 2.41 20.99 2.55
N ASN A 150 3.08 21.73 3.44
CA ASN A 150 4.19 22.59 3.02
C ASN A 150 5.45 21.77 2.78
N LEU A 151 6.19 22.10 1.71
CA LEU A 151 7.48 21.46 1.42
C LEU A 151 8.51 21.80 2.51
N ILE A 152 8.95 20.80 3.26
CA ILE A 152 10.08 20.89 4.17
C ILE A 152 11.35 20.76 3.33
N GLN A 153 11.94 21.90 2.95
CA GLN A 153 13.28 21.89 2.37
C GLN A 153 14.30 21.51 3.44
N VAL A 154 14.82 20.29 3.37
CA VAL A 154 16.02 19.91 4.11
C VAL A 154 17.17 20.69 3.48
N LYS A 155 17.66 21.74 4.16
CA LYS A 155 18.85 22.46 3.70
C LYS A 155 20.01 21.49 3.61
N THR A 156 20.57 21.35 2.42
CA THR A 156 21.79 20.57 2.19
C THR A 156 22.90 21.13 3.10
N PRO A 157 23.53 20.32 3.96
CA PRO A 157 24.76 20.75 4.59
C PRO A 157 25.77 21.03 3.48
N THR A 158 26.21 22.28 3.33
CA THR A 158 27.32 22.59 2.44
C THR A 158 28.51 21.76 2.91
N LYS A 159 29.03 20.89 2.03
CA LYS A 159 30.26 20.12 2.27
C LYS A 159 31.32 21.08 2.82
N ALA A 160 31.82 20.77 4.02
CA ALA A 160 33.01 21.37 4.59
C ALA A 160 34.26 20.90 3.83
#